data_AF-A0A9X5XJ55-F1
#
_entry.id   AF-A0A9X5XJ55-F1
#
_cell.length_a   1.000
_cell.length_b   1.000
_cell.length_c   1.000
_cell.angle_alpha   90.00
_cell.angle_beta   90.00
_cell.angle_gamma   90.00
#
_symmetry.space_group_name_H-M   'P 1'
#
loop_
_entity.id
_entity.type
_entity.pdbx_description
1 polymer ?
#
loop_
_entity_poly.entity_id
_entity_poly.type
_entity_poly.pdbx_seq_one_letter_code
_entity_poly.pdbx_strand_id
1 'polypeptide(L)'
;MKIALMDSGIGLLAAAAAVRRLRPDVDLVLSSDPGSMPWGPRTPEDVTARALAVAEAAAQHRPDALIVACNTASVRALSALRARLEPEVPVIGTVPAIKPAAAGGGPVAIWATPATTGSPYQRGLIGEFAEGVSVTEVACPGLADAVEHGDQEGIDAAIAAAAERTPGDVRAVVLGCTHYELVAERIRTAVQQP
;
A
#
# COMPACT_ATOMS: atom_id res chain seq x y z
N MET A 1 2.74 -25.20 -1.43
CA MET A 1 1.78 -24.07 -1.50
C MET A 1 2.50 -22.90 -2.13
N LYS A 2 1.84 -22.16 -3.02
CA LYS A 2 2.37 -21.05 -3.77
C LYS A 2 1.50 -19.82 -3.59
N ILE A 3 2.09 -18.70 -3.21
CA ILE A 3 1.39 -17.42 -3.03
C ILE A 3 1.96 -16.43 -4.04
N ALA A 4 1.09 -15.84 -4.84
CA ALA A 4 1.47 -14.72 -5.69
C ALA A 4 1.27 -13.40 -4.94
N LEU A 5 2.18 -12.46 -5.13
CA LEU A 5 2.05 -11.08 -4.72
C LEU A 5 2.13 -10.20 -5.97
N MET A 6 1.20 -9.27 -6.10
CA MET A 6 1.21 -8.28 -7.15
C MET A 6 1.31 -6.85 -6.62
N ASP A 7 2.06 -6.00 -7.32
CA ASP A 7 2.16 -4.57 -7.03
C ASP A 7 2.47 -3.79 -8.30
N SER A 8 2.41 -2.47 -8.20
CA SER A 8 2.84 -1.57 -9.27
C SER A 8 4.36 -1.53 -9.43
N GLY A 9 5.13 -1.83 -8.38
CA GLY A 9 6.60 -1.80 -8.42
C GLY A 9 7.25 -2.61 -7.30
N ILE A 10 8.38 -2.14 -6.76
CA ILE A 10 9.14 -2.84 -5.70
C ILE A 10 8.44 -2.83 -4.32
N GLY A 11 7.35 -2.09 -4.16
CA GLY A 11 6.60 -1.98 -2.91
C GLY A 11 6.19 -3.34 -2.33
N LEU A 12 5.93 -4.36 -3.17
CA LEU A 12 5.59 -5.72 -2.73
C LEU A 12 6.67 -6.39 -1.87
N LEU A 13 7.91 -5.92 -1.89
CA LEU A 13 9.02 -6.60 -1.22
C LEU A 13 8.83 -6.65 0.31
N ALA A 14 8.24 -5.62 0.91
CA ALA A 14 7.96 -5.60 2.35
C ALA A 14 6.93 -6.69 2.73
N ALA A 15 5.84 -6.79 1.97
CA ALA A 15 4.82 -7.82 2.12
C ALA A 15 5.40 -9.22 1.83
N ALA A 16 6.19 -9.39 0.77
CA ALA A 16 6.83 -10.65 0.43
C ALA A 16 7.78 -11.13 1.54
N ALA A 17 8.56 -10.21 2.12
CA ALA A 17 9.42 -10.52 3.26
C ALA A 17 8.61 -10.93 4.50
N ALA A 18 7.45 -10.30 4.74
CA ALA A 18 6.55 -10.68 5.83
C ALA A 18 5.96 -12.09 5.62
N VAL A 19 5.49 -12.41 4.41
CA VAL A 19 5.01 -13.74 4.06
C VAL A 19 6.12 -14.78 4.23
N ARG A 20 7.33 -14.53 3.73
CA ARG A 20 8.48 -15.44 3.87
C ARG A 20 8.83 -15.74 5.32
N ARG A 21 8.76 -14.73 6.21
CA ARG A 21 9.01 -14.92 7.65
C ARG A 21 7.94 -15.80 8.31
N LEU A 22 6.67 -15.59 7.98
CA LEU A 22 5.55 -16.33 8.58
C LEU A 22 5.41 -17.75 7.99
N ARG A 23 5.76 -17.92 6.72
CA ARG A 23 5.60 -19.14 5.95
C ARG A 23 6.87 -19.40 5.11
N PRO A 24 7.96 -19.86 5.73
CA PRO A 24 9.20 -20.14 5.01
C PRO A 24 9.05 -21.30 4.00
N ASP A 25 7.99 -22.09 4.10
CA ASP A 25 7.67 -23.26 3.29
C ASP A 25 6.91 -22.94 1.98
N VAL A 26 6.41 -21.70 1.79
CA VAL A 26 5.65 -21.37 0.58
C VAL A 26 6.54 -20.86 -0.55
N ASP A 27 6.19 -21.22 -1.78
CA ASP A 27 6.77 -20.61 -2.98
C ASP A 27 6.14 -19.25 -3.21
N LEU A 28 6.95 -18.25 -3.57
CA LEU A 28 6.47 -16.89 -3.84
C LEU A 28 6.60 -16.58 -5.32
N VAL A 29 5.53 -16.05 -5.91
CA VAL A 29 5.53 -15.44 -7.25
C VAL A 29 5.41 -13.94 -7.04
N LEU A 30 6.41 -13.18 -7.45
CA LEU A 30 6.38 -11.72 -7.36
C LEU A 30 6.10 -11.17 -8.76
N SER A 31 4.99 -10.46 -8.92
CA SER A 31 4.58 -9.88 -10.21
C SER A 31 4.41 -8.37 -10.07
N SER A 32 5.07 -7.60 -10.92
CA SER A 32 5.00 -6.14 -10.85
C SER A 32 5.11 -5.48 -12.23
N ASP A 33 4.71 -4.21 -12.30
CA ASP A 33 4.72 -3.38 -13.51
C ASP A 33 5.53 -2.08 -13.30
N PRO A 34 6.84 -2.19 -13.00
CA PRO A 34 7.68 -1.03 -12.69
C PRO A 34 7.77 -0.05 -13.85
N GLY A 35 7.67 -0.52 -15.10
CA GLY A 35 7.68 0.32 -16.30
C GLY A 35 6.49 1.28 -16.42
N SER A 36 5.48 1.12 -15.56
CA SER A 36 4.27 1.95 -15.56
C SER A 36 4.06 2.69 -14.25
N MET A 37 5.02 2.63 -13.33
CA MET A 37 5.00 3.43 -12.11
C MET A 37 5.06 4.93 -12.43
N PRO A 38 4.54 5.78 -11.53
CA PRO A 38 3.67 5.45 -10.40
C PRO A 38 2.21 5.22 -10.82
N TRP A 39 1.50 4.30 -10.15
CA TRP A 39 0.06 4.10 -10.41
C TRP A 39 -0.85 5.14 -9.75
N GLY A 40 -0.38 5.83 -8.72
CA GLY A 40 -1.15 6.84 -8.00
C GLY A 40 -1.80 7.93 -8.88
N PRO A 41 -1.07 8.63 -9.75
CA PRO A 41 -1.65 9.71 -10.55
C PRO A 41 -2.50 9.25 -11.76
N ARG A 42 -2.60 7.93 -12.00
CA ARG A 42 -3.31 7.38 -13.17
C ARG A 42 -4.83 7.34 -12.96
N THR A 43 -5.58 7.23 -14.05
CA THR A 43 -7.04 7.10 -13.98
C THR A 43 -7.43 5.72 -13.41
N PRO A 44 -8.62 5.58 -12.79
CA PRO A 44 -9.11 4.30 -12.29
C PRO A 44 -9.12 3.20 -13.36
N GLU A 45 -9.48 3.54 -14.60
CA GLU A 45 -9.53 2.59 -15.73
C GLU A 45 -8.14 2.09 -16.12
N ASP A 46 -7.14 2.99 -16.19
CA ASP A 46 -5.75 2.63 -16.49
C ASP A 46 -5.15 1.78 -15.37
N VAL A 47 -5.37 2.14 -14.10
CA VAL A 47 -4.94 1.32 -12.95
C VAL A 47 -5.58 -0.06 -12.99
N THR A 48 -6.87 -0.15 -13.30
CA THR A 48 -7.59 -1.45 -13.37
C THR A 48 -7.03 -2.33 -14.48
N ALA A 49 -6.81 -1.78 -15.69
CA ALA A 49 -6.25 -2.52 -16.80
C ALA A 49 -4.85 -3.06 -16.49
N ARG A 50 -3.99 -2.24 -15.89
CA ARG A 50 -2.63 -2.65 -15.48
C ARG A 50 -2.66 -3.69 -14.37
N ALA A 51 -3.49 -3.48 -13.35
CA ALA A 51 -3.66 -4.44 -12.27
C ALA A 51 -4.09 -5.82 -12.78
N LEU A 52 -5.06 -5.86 -13.72
CA LEU A 52 -5.49 -7.11 -14.34
C LEU A 52 -4.34 -7.79 -15.10
N ALA A 53 -3.56 -7.04 -15.90
CA ALA A 53 -2.44 -7.60 -16.64
C ALA A 53 -1.37 -8.23 -15.72
N VAL A 54 -1.01 -7.54 -14.62
CA VAL A 54 -0.06 -8.05 -13.62
C VAL A 54 -0.64 -9.29 -12.92
N ALA A 55 -1.92 -9.27 -12.55
CA ALA A 55 -2.58 -10.38 -11.90
C ALA A 55 -2.70 -11.62 -12.80
N GLU A 56 -2.99 -11.43 -14.09
CA GLU A 56 -3.05 -12.50 -15.08
C GLU A 56 -1.68 -13.12 -15.33
N ALA A 57 -0.61 -12.31 -15.40
CA ALA A 57 0.76 -12.80 -15.49
C ALA A 57 1.11 -13.66 -14.25
N ALA A 58 0.74 -13.22 -13.05
CA ALA A 58 0.90 -14.02 -11.84
C ALA A 58 0.10 -15.33 -11.88
N ALA A 59 -1.14 -15.29 -12.40
CA ALA A 59 -2.03 -16.45 -12.48
C ALA A 59 -1.50 -17.56 -13.40
N GLN A 60 -0.68 -17.24 -14.42
CA GLN A 60 -0.02 -18.25 -15.27
C GLN A 60 0.87 -19.21 -14.47
N HIS A 61 1.38 -18.78 -13.31
CA HIS A 61 2.16 -19.62 -12.41
C HIS A 61 1.31 -20.53 -11.52
N ARG A 62 -0.03 -20.49 -11.64
CA ARG A 62 -0.99 -21.28 -10.85
C ARG A 62 -0.74 -21.16 -9.33
N PRO A 63 -0.82 -19.95 -8.76
CA PRO A 63 -0.73 -19.78 -7.31
C PRO A 63 -2.00 -20.29 -6.62
N ASP A 64 -1.87 -20.70 -5.36
CA ASP A 64 -3.00 -21.09 -4.51
C ASP A 64 -3.77 -19.86 -3.98
N ALA A 65 -3.15 -18.67 -4.01
CA ALA A 65 -3.76 -17.39 -3.66
C ALA A 65 -2.97 -16.22 -4.28
N LEU A 66 -3.66 -15.12 -4.57
CA LEU A 66 -3.07 -13.86 -5.03
C LEU A 66 -3.27 -12.77 -3.98
N ILE A 67 -2.18 -12.16 -3.52
CA ILE A 67 -2.17 -10.98 -2.66
C ILE A 67 -1.97 -9.75 -3.54
N VAL A 68 -2.93 -8.84 -3.53
CA VAL A 68 -2.80 -7.49 -4.10
C VAL A 68 -2.09 -6.65 -3.05
N ALA A 69 -0.77 -6.54 -3.14
CA ALA A 69 0.02 -5.79 -2.17
C ALA A 69 -0.15 -4.27 -2.38
N CYS A 70 -0.27 -3.80 -3.62
CA CYS A 70 -0.39 -2.37 -3.90
C CYS A 70 -1.71 -1.80 -3.38
N ASN A 71 -1.64 -0.91 -2.38
CA ASN A 71 -2.83 -0.25 -1.83
C ASN A 71 -3.62 0.53 -2.89
N THR A 72 -2.95 1.17 -3.86
CA THR A 72 -3.64 1.86 -4.97
C THR A 72 -4.47 0.86 -5.80
N ALA A 73 -3.91 -0.32 -6.08
CA ALA A 73 -4.62 -1.38 -6.79
C ALA A 73 -5.77 -1.96 -5.94
N SER A 74 -5.58 -2.15 -4.65
CA SER A 74 -6.66 -2.59 -3.74
C SER A 74 -7.82 -1.60 -3.70
N VAL A 75 -7.54 -0.30 -3.67
CA VAL A 75 -8.55 0.77 -3.65
C VAL A 75 -9.31 0.85 -4.98
N ARG A 76 -8.62 0.64 -6.12
CA ARG A 76 -9.18 0.95 -7.45
C ARG A 76 -9.64 -0.27 -8.25
N ALA A 77 -9.00 -1.42 -8.06
CA ALA A 77 -9.12 -2.57 -8.96
C ALA A 77 -9.53 -3.88 -8.26
N LEU A 78 -9.63 -3.94 -6.92
CA LEU A 78 -9.87 -5.19 -6.20
C LEU A 78 -11.14 -5.92 -6.64
N SER A 79 -12.24 -5.20 -6.88
CA SER A 79 -13.49 -5.80 -7.38
C SER A 79 -13.33 -6.43 -8.75
N ALA A 80 -12.58 -5.78 -9.65
CA ALA A 80 -12.32 -6.31 -11.00
C ALA A 80 -11.38 -7.52 -10.94
N LEU A 81 -10.35 -7.48 -10.08
CA LEU A 81 -9.43 -8.58 -9.86
C LEU A 81 -10.15 -9.83 -9.34
N ARG A 82 -11.05 -9.68 -8.37
CA ARG A 82 -11.89 -10.77 -7.85
C ARG A 82 -12.80 -11.33 -8.92
N ALA A 83 -13.53 -10.48 -9.63
CA ALA A 83 -14.42 -10.91 -10.72
C ALA A 83 -13.68 -11.67 -11.84
N ARG A 84 -12.39 -11.41 -12.01
CA ARG A 84 -11.57 -12.03 -13.05
C ARG A 84 -10.95 -13.37 -12.65
N LEU A 85 -10.61 -13.56 -11.38
CA LEU A 85 -9.76 -14.66 -10.91
C LEU A 85 -10.46 -15.62 -9.93
N GLU A 86 -11.53 -15.19 -9.27
CA GLU A 86 -12.30 -16.04 -8.37
C GLU A 86 -13.40 -16.81 -9.12
N PRO A 87 -13.73 -18.05 -8.71
CA PRO A 87 -13.28 -18.73 -7.49
C PRO A 87 -11.94 -19.49 -7.62
N GLU A 88 -11.33 -19.55 -8.80
CA GLU A 88 -10.15 -20.39 -9.07
C GLU A 88 -8.93 -19.99 -8.24
N VAL A 89 -8.67 -18.68 -8.10
CA VAL A 89 -7.58 -18.12 -7.30
C VAL A 89 -8.15 -17.09 -6.32
N PRO A 90 -8.20 -17.38 -5.01
CA PRO A 90 -8.61 -16.40 -4.00
C PRO A 90 -7.79 -15.11 -4.08
N VAL A 91 -8.46 -13.95 -4.06
CA VAL A 91 -7.81 -12.63 -4.17
C VAL A 91 -7.92 -11.86 -2.85
N ILE A 92 -6.76 -11.63 -2.23
CA ILE A 92 -6.61 -10.93 -0.96
C ILE A 92 -6.08 -9.53 -1.23
N GLY A 93 -6.89 -8.50 -0.98
CA GLY A 93 -6.44 -7.11 -1.01
C GLY A 93 -5.76 -6.70 0.29
N THR A 94 -4.65 -5.98 0.21
CA THR A 94 -4.12 -5.22 1.34
C THR A 94 -4.81 -3.86 1.43
N VAL A 95 -5.00 -3.37 2.64
CA VAL A 95 -5.56 -2.04 2.89
C VAL A 95 -4.68 -1.32 3.91
N PRO A 96 -4.68 0.02 3.93
CA PRO A 96 -4.01 0.76 5.00
C PRO A 96 -4.46 0.23 6.37
N ALA A 97 -3.50 0.03 7.27
CA ALA A 97 -3.71 -0.56 8.60
C ALA A 97 -4.43 0.38 9.59
N ILE A 98 -5.56 0.96 9.17
CA ILE A 98 -6.37 1.93 9.93
C ILE A 98 -6.98 1.26 11.16
N LYS A 99 -7.58 0.08 11.00
CA LYS A 99 -8.20 -0.69 12.10
C LYS A 99 -7.25 -0.94 13.28
N PRO A 100 -6.05 -1.53 13.10
CA PRO A 100 -5.14 -1.72 14.22
C PRO A 100 -4.58 -0.41 14.78
N ALA A 101 -4.38 0.62 13.95
CA ALA A 101 -3.92 1.93 14.43
C ALA A 101 -4.97 2.61 15.33
N ALA A 102 -6.23 2.63 14.91
CA ALA A 102 -7.33 3.20 15.68
C ALA A 102 -7.61 2.45 16.99
N ALA A 103 -7.44 1.12 16.99
CA ALA A 103 -7.60 0.30 18.19
C ALA A 103 -6.62 0.66 19.33
N GLY A 104 -5.50 1.31 19.02
CA GLY A 104 -4.54 1.80 20.02
C GLY A 104 -5.03 3.01 20.83
N GLY A 105 -6.06 3.70 20.35
CA GLY A 105 -6.63 4.89 21.00
C GLY A 105 -5.76 6.15 20.86
N GLY A 106 -6.36 7.22 20.34
CA GLY A 106 -5.72 8.54 20.17
C GLY A 106 -5.40 8.88 18.70
N PRO A 107 -4.94 10.10 18.42
CA PRO A 107 -4.88 10.63 17.05
C PRO A 107 -3.97 9.81 16.12
N VAL A 108 -4.38 9.62 14.87
CA VAL A 108 -3.67 8.83 13.85
C VAL A 108 -3.45 9.68 12.60
N ALA A 109 -2.25 9.63 12.02
CA ALA A 109 -2.02 10.11 10.66
C ALA A 109 -2.01 8.95 9.66
N ILE A 110 -2.57 9.14 8.47
CA ILE A 110 -2.50 8.18 7.37
C ILE A 110 -1.70 8.80 6.23
N TRP A 111 -0.50 8.28 6.00
CA TRP A 111 0.37 8.70 4.91
C TRP A 111 0.06 7.86 3.68
N ALA A 112 -0.44 8.46 2.59
CA ALA A 112 -0.82 7.70 1.40
C ALA A 112 -0.48 8.46 0.11
N THR A 113 -0.59 7.77 -1.03
CA THR A 113 -0.46 8.45 -2.34
C THR A 113 -1.59 9.47 -2.52
N PRO A 114 -1.42 10.50 -3.37
CA PRO A 114 -2.50 11.43 -3.68
C PRO A 114 -3.78 10.76 -4.18
N ALA A 115 -3.66 9.61 -4.87
CA ALA A 115 -4.80 8.83 -5.35
C ALA A 115 -5.62 8.16 -4.25
N THR A 116 -4.94 7.79 -3.17
CA THR A 116 -5.51 7.04 -2.05
C THR A 116 -6.06 8.00 -0.99
N THR A 117 -5.34 9.10 -0.75
CA THR A 117 -5.68 10.16 0.21
C THR A 117 -7.04 10.78 -0.14
N GLY A 118 -8.00 10.77 0.77
CA GLY A 118 -9.35 11.29 0.54
C GLY A 118 -10.24 10.43 -0.35
N SER A 119 -9.79 9.25 -0.79
CA SER A 119 -10.59 8.38 -1.64
C SER A 119 -11.84 7.86 -0.89
N PRO A 120 -12.95 7.58 -1.60
CA PRO A 120 -14.14 6.99 -0.97
C PRO A 120 -13.84 5.70 -0.19
N TYR A 121 -12.89 4.89 -0.70
CA TYR A 121 -12.45 3.68 -0.03
C TYR A 121 -11.74 3.97 1.29
N GLN A 122 -10.76 4.88 1.30
CA GLN A 122 -10.05 5.26 2.53
C GLN A 122 -11.02 5.87 3.55
N ARG A 123 -11.92 6.76 3.12
CA ARG A 123 -12.94 7.35 3.99
C ARG A 123 -13.91 6.30 4.54
N GLY A 124 -14.26 5.29 3.76
CA GLY A 124 -15.04 4.14 4.22
C GLY A 124 -14.32 3.39 5.35
N LEU A 125 -13.04 3.07 5.16
CA LEU A 125 -12.23 2.42 6.20
C LEU A 125 -12.08 3.28 7.47
N ILE A 126 -11.92 4.60 7.32
CA ILE A 126 -11.87 5.54 8.45
C ILE A 126 -13.21 5.51 9.20
N GLY A 127 -14.33 5.63 8.49
CA GLY A 127 -15.66 5.60 9.10
C GLY A 127 -15.98 4.28 9.79
N GLU A 128 -15.55 3.15 9.22
CA GLU A 128 -15.79 1.82 9.78
C GLU A 128 -14.92 1.51 10.99
N PHE A 129 -13.65 1.95 11.00
CA PHE A 129 -12.68 1.46 11.98
C PHE A 129 -12.07 2.51 12.91
N ALA A 130 -12.25 3.81 12.63
CA ALA A 130 -11.65 4.90 13.39
C ALA A 130 -12.69 5.85 13.99
N GLU A 131 -13.92 5.36 14.24
CA GLU A 131 -14.93 6.13 14.94
C GLU A 131 -14.43 6.58 16.32
N GLY A 132 -14.61 7.87 16.63
CA GLY A 132 -14.12 8.46 17.89
C GLY A 132 -12.61 8.73 17.94
N VAL A 133 -11.87 8.48 16.86
CA VAL A 133 -10.44 8.75 16.75
C VAL A 133 -10.20 9.93 15.79
N SER A 134 -9.36 10.89 16.18
CA SER A 134 -8.92 11.95 15.28
C SER A 134 -8.01 11.36 14.20
N VAL A 135 -8.39 11.52 12.93
CA VAL A 135 -7.63 11.01 11.78
C VAL A 135 -7.18 12.17 10.91
N THR A 136 -5.88 12.24 10.64
CA THR A 136 -5.30 13.19 9.67
C THR A 136 -4.84 12.46 8.42
N GLU A 137 -5.40 12.83 7.28
CA GLU A 137 -5.02 12.28 5.97
C GLU A 137 -3.84 13.10 5.40
N VAL A 138 -2.69 12.46 5.17
CA VAL A 138 -1.47 13.11 4.66
C VAL A 138 -1.10 12.52 3.31
N ALA A 139 -1.32 13.28 2.23
CA ALA A 139 -0.85 12.89 0.90
C ALA A 139 0.67 13.03 0.79
N CYS A 140 1.38 12.00 0.34
CA CYS A 140 2.85 11.99 0.18
C CYS A 140 3.21 11.94 -1.32
N PRO A 141 3.05 13.04 -2.08
CA PRO A 141 3.42 13.08 -3.49
C PRO A 141 4.92 12.83 -3.67
N GLY A 142 5.30 12.13 -4.75
CA GLY A 142 6.69 11.83 -5.07
C GLY A 142 7.33 10.70 -4.24
N LEU A 143 6.88 10.43 -3.01
CA LEU A 143 7.55 9.45 -2.14
C LEU A 143 7.61 8.04 -2.74
N ALA A 144 6.52 7.55 -3.33
CA ALA A 144 6.51 6.21 -3.92
C ALA A 144 7.46 6.09 -5.13
N ASP A 145 7.55 7.15 -5.94
CA ASP A 145 8.40 7.21 -7.12
C ASP A 145 9.89 7.31 -6.74
N ALA A 146 10.20 8.13 -5.72
CA ALA A 146 11.55 8.24 -5.20
C ALA A 146 12.04 6.92 -4.59
N VAL A 147 11.19 6.20 -3.86
CA VAL A 147 11.51 4.86 -3.34
C VAL A 147 11.74 3.85 -4.46
N GLU A 148 10.90 3.84 -5.50
CA GLU A 148 11.05 2.92 -6.64
C GLU A 148 12.41 3.08 -7.33
N HIS A 149 12.85 4.33 -7.52
CA HIS A 149 14.11 4.65 -8.21
C HIS A 149 15.33 4.72 -7.29
N GLY A 150 15.15 4.52 -5.98
CA GLY A 150 16.22 4.67 -5.00
C GLY A 150 16.76 6.10 -4.88
N ASP A 151 15.98 7.10 -5.24
CA ASP A 151 16.32 8.52 -5.13
C ASP A 151 16.31 8.95 -3.65
N GLN A 152 17.49 8.96 -3.04
CA GLN A 152 17.64 9.23 -1.61
C GLN A 152 17.22 10.66 -1.23
N GLU A 153 17.58 11.63 -2.07
CA GLU A 153 17.24 13.04 -1.83
C GLU A 153 15.73 13.25 -1.97
N GLY A 154 15.11 12.65 -2.99
CA GLY A 154 13.65 12.68 -3.17
C GLY A 154 12.90 12.01 -2.03
N ILE A 155 13.39 10.88 -1.52
CA ILE A 155 12.82 10.19 -0.35
C ILE A 155 12.83 11.11 0.86
N ASP A 156 13.99 11.69 1.19
CA ASP A 156 14.16 12.49 2.40
C ASP A 156 13.33 13.78 2.32
N ALA A 157 13.30 14.44 1.15
CA ALA A 157 12.48 15.63 0.92
C ALA A 157 10.97 15.34 1.05
N ALA A 158 10.49 14.24 0.46
CA ALA A 158 9.08 13.87 0.52
C ALA A 158 8.64 13.45 1.93
N ILE A 159 9.52 12.76 2.69
CA ILE A 159 9.29 12.42 4.10
C ILE A 159 9.23 13.68 4.96
N ALA A 160 10.18 14.61 4.80
CA ALA A 160 10.19 15.86 5.56
C ALA A 160 8.90 16.68 5.35
N ALA A 161 8.48 16.86 4.08
CA ALA A 161 7.25 17.58 3.75
C ALA A 161 5.96 16.88 4.25
N ALA A 162 5.97 15.55 4.39
CA ALA A 162 4.86 14.81 4.99
C ALA A 162 4.88 14.91 6.53
N ALA A 163 6.06 14.89 7.16
CA ALA A 163 6.24 15.08 8.59
C ALA A 163 5.79 16.46 9.06
N GLU A 164 6.12 17.54 8.32
CA GLU A 164 5.66 18.90 8.63
C GLU A 164 4.13 19.06 8.64
N ARG A 165 3.42 18.26 7.82
CA ARG A 165 1.95 18.23 7.77
C ARG A 165 1.34 17.23 8.75
N THR A 166 2.16 16.47 9.46
CA THR A 166 1.71 15.49 10.45
C THR A 166 1.61 16.18 11.82
N PRO A 167 0.43 16.16 12.48
CA PRO A 167 0.28 16.77 13.80
C PRO A 167 1.21 16.14 14.82
N GLY A 168 1.75 16.95 15.74
CA GLY A 168 2.69 16.46 16.77
C GLY A 168 2.07 15.56 17.84
N ASP A 169 0.74 15.50 17.94
CA ASP A 169 -0.01 14.69 18.90
C ASP A 169 -0.44 13.32 18.35
N VAL A 170 -0.06 12.98 17.11
CA VAL A 170 -0.35 11.66 16.54
C VAL A 170 0.40 10.56 17.29
N ARG A 171 -0.31 9.48 17.60
CA ARG A 171 0.23 8.29 18.28
C ARG A 171 0.63 7.18 17.32
N ALA A 172 0.11 7.22 16.10
CA ALA A 172 0.42 6.25 15.06
C ALA A 172 0.41 6.91 13.67
N VAL A 173 1.29 6.40 12.81
CA VAL A 173 1.30 6.71 11.38
C VAL A 173 0.98 5.42 10.62
N VAL A 174 -0.13 5.44 9.88
CA VAL A 174 -0.52 4.36 8.97
C VAL A 174 0.15 4.57 7.62
N LEU A 175 0.87 3.56 7.15
CA LEU A 175 1.50 3.57 5.84
C LEU A 175 0.49 3.07 4.78
N GLY A 176 -0.09 4.02 4.06
CA GLY A 176 -1.08 3.83 3.01
C GLY A 176 -0.51 3.56 1.63
N CYS A 177 0.79 3.26 1.50
CA CYS A 177 1.43 2.79 0.28
C CYS A 177 2.53 1.77 0.61
N THR A 178 2.65 0.72 -0.20
CA THR A 178 3.63 -0.35 0.00
C THR A 178 5.07 0.13 -0.08
N HIS A 179 5.38 1.10 -0.94
CA HIS A 179 6.71 1.73 -0.98
C HIS A 179 7.12 2.37 0.34
N TYR A 180 6.17 2.87 1.13
CA TYR A 180 6.48 3.57 2.37
C TYR A 180 6.98 2.59 3.43
N GLU A 181 6.58 1.32 3.35
CA GLU A 181 7.06 0.26 4.24
C GLU A 181 8.57 -0.01 4.06
N LEU A 182 9.11 0.23 2.86
CA LEU A 182 10.54 0.07 2.57
C LEU A 182 11.40 1.15 3.23
N VAL A 183 10.80 2.29 3.58
CA VAL A 183 11.46 3.43 4.24
C VAL A 183 10.84 3.75 5.60
N ALA A 184 10.15 2.77 6.22
CA ALA A 184 9.41 2.94 7.47
C ALA A 184 10.28 3.47 8.62
N GLU A 185 11.55 3.09 8.68
CA GLU A 185 12.50 3.59 9.69
C GLU A 185 12.77 5.10 9.52
N ARG A 186 12.93 5.58 8.28
CA ARG A 186 13.12 7.02 8.01
C ARG A 186 11.88 7.82 8.35
N ILE A 187 10.71 7.30 7.97
CA ILE A 187 9.42 7.89 8.33
C ILE A 187 9.31 7.99 9.84
N ARG A 188 9.61 6.92 10.57
CA ARG A 188 9.57 6.89 12.04
C ARG A 188 10.46 7.97 12.64
N THR A 189 11.71 8.08 12.20
CA THR A 189 12.63 9.11 12.68
C THR A 189 12.13 10.53 12.41
N ALA A 190 11.48 10.77 11.26
CA ALA A 190 10.99 12.09 10.90
C ALA A 190 9.74 12.53 11.69
N VAL A 191 8.90 11.58 12.11
CA VAL A 191 7.67 11.88 12.87
C VAL A 191 7.84 11.79 14.39
N GLN A 192 8.90 11.13 14.86
CA GLN A 192 9.28 11.16 16.27
C GLN A 192 9.91 12.52 16.57
N GLN A 193 9.09 13.48 17.02
CA GLN A 193 9.63 14.67 17.67
C GLN A 193 10.14 14.31 19.08
N PRO A 194 11.24 14.94 19.55
CA PRO A 194 11.74 14.75 20.92
C PRO A 194 10.73 15.18 21.99
#